data_AF-A0A061EU17-F1
#
_entry.id   AF-A0A061EU17-F1
#
_cell.length_a   1.000
_cell.length_b   1.000
_cell.length_c   1.000
_cell.angle_alpha   90.00
_cell.angle_beta   90.00
_cell.angle_gamma   90.00
#
_symmetry.space_group_name_H-M   'P 1'
#
loop_
_entity.id
_entity.type
_entity.pdbx_description
1 polymer ?
#
loop_
_entity_poly.entity_id
_entity_poly.type
_entity_poly.pdbx_seq_one_letter_code
_entity_poly.pdbx_strand_id
1 'polypeptide(L)'
;MKAFLRGCNLWNVVETDPELAPLRENATPAQVNKYEENIAKRYRALSFIHSTVSESVFSRIIGSETAKQAWDKLEDEFLGFARSKQIRLQHLRREFEFLRMKEN
;
A
#
# COMPACT_ATOMS: atom_id res chain seq x y z
N MET A 1 7.26 6.22 1.05
CA MET A 1 7.39 4.77 0.78
C MET A 1 7.68 4.45 -0.69
N LYS A 2 6.82 4.84 -1.65
CA LYS A 2 6.95 4.52 -3.10
C LYS A 2 8.33 4.78 -3.73
N ALA A 3 8.95 5.93 -3.47
CA ALA A 3 10.29 6.25 -3.99
C ALA A 3 11.38 5.26 -3.52
N PHE A 4 11.32 4.85 -2.25
CA PHE A 4 12.27 3.89 -1.67
C PHE A 4 12.08 2.49 -2.29
N LEU A 5 10.83 2.02 -2.39
CA LEU A 5 10.51 0.74 -3.05
C LEU A 5 10.99 0.70 -4.51
N ARG A 6 10.93 1.83 -5.23
CA ARG A 6 11.53 1.95 -6.56
C ARG A 6 13.05 1.85 -6.53
N GLY A 7 13.70 2.57 -5.62
CA GLY A 7 15.16 2.49 -5.43
C GLY A 7 15.66 1.09 -5.07
N CYS A 8 14.84 0.28 -4.39
CA CYS A 8 15.15 -1.11 -4.04
C CYS A 8 14.68 -2.14 -5.07
N ASN A 9 14.15 -1.74 -6.22
CA ASN A 9 13.57 -2.64 -7.24
C ASN A 9 12.44 -3.54 -6.70
N LEU A 10 11.66 -3.05 -5.73
CA LEU A 10 10.54 -3.77 -5.11
C LEU A 10 9.17 -3.28 -5.63
N TRP A 11 9.12 -2.08 -6.26
CA TRP A 11 7.87 -1.46 -6.67
C TRP A 11 7.03 -2.31 -7.63
N ASN A 12 7.66 -3.00 -8.58
CA ASN A 12 6.93 -3.83 -9.56
C ASN A 12 6.05 -4.88 -8.88
N VAL A 13 6.53 -5.44 -7.77
CA VAL A 13 5.79 -6.44 -7.01
C VAL A 13 4.56 -5.84 -6.32
N VAL A 14 4.67 -4.61 -5.84
CA VAL A 14 3.55 -3.89 -5.21
C VAL A 14 2.50 -3.51 -6.25
N GLU A 15 2.92 -3.14 -7.45
CA GLU A 15 2.02 -2.64 -8.50
C GLU A 15 1.27 -3.78 -9.23
N THR A 16 2.00 -4.82 -9.62
CA THR A 16 1.43 -5.90 -10.44
C THR A 16 1.07 -7.15 -9.66
N ASP A 17 1.72 -7.42 -8.52
CA ASP A 17 1.66 -8.71 -7.81
C ASP A 17 1.71 -9.90 -8.78
N PRO A 18 2.78 -10.01 -9.58
CA PRO A 18 2.83 -10.97 -10.65
C PRO A 18 2.75 -12.38 -10.06
N GLU A 19 1.80 -13.16 -10.56
CA GLU A 19 1.66 -14.57 -10.22
C GLU A 19 2.92 -15.31 -10.69
N LEU A 20 3.56 -16.03 -9.77
CA LEU A 20 4.76 -16.80 -10.08
C LEU A 20 4.35 -18.17 -10.61
N ALA A 21 4.45 -18.34 -11.92
CA ALA A 21 4.26 -19.64 -12.54
C ALA A 21 5.24 -20.68 -11.94
N PRO A 22 4.79 -21.92 -11.68
CA PRO A 22 5.67 -22.97 -11.18
C PRO A 22 6.87 -23.20 -12.10
N LEU A 23 8.02 -23.51 -11.49
CA LEU A 23 9.18 -23.98 -12.25
C LEU A 23 8.82 -25.26 -13.01
N ARG A 24 9.25 -25.34 -14.26
CA ARG A 24 9.15 -26.58 -15.05
C ARG A 24 10.21 -27.57 -14.56
N GLU A 25 9.95 -28.87 -14.71
CA GLU A 25 10.87 -29.93 -14.27
C GLU A 25 12.27 -29.84 -14.90
N ASN A 26 12.38 -29.29 -16.10
CA ASN A 26 13.63 -29.09 -16.83
C ASN A 26 14.18 -27.65 -16.74
N ALA A 27 13.86 -26.93 -15.66
CA ALA A 27 14.32 -25.56 -15.47
C ALA A 27 15.85 -25.48 -15.38
N THR A 28 16.44 -24.49 -16.05
CA THR A 28 17.88 -24.23 -15.95
C THR A 28 18.23 -23.61 -14.61
N PRO A 29 19.47 -23.72 -14.13
CA PRO A 29 19.90 -23.06 -12.88
C PRO A 29 19.61 -21.55 -12.86
N ALA A 30 19.74 -20.87 -14.01
CA ALA A 30 19.41 -19.46 -14.14
C ALA A 30 17.90 -19.17 -13.95
N GLN A 31 17.02 -20.08 -14.40
CA GLN A 31 15.58 -19.94 -14.20
C GLN A 31 15.19 -20.18 -12.74
N VAL A 32 15.80 -21.15 -12.08
CA VAL A 32 15.61 -21.43 -10.65
C VAL A 32 16.03 -20.21 -9.82
N ASN A 33 17.25 -19.71 -10.03
CA ASN A 33 17.75 -18.52 -9.31
C ASN A 33 16.83 -17.31 -9.49
N LYS A 34 16.35 -17.06 -10.71
CA LYS A 34 15.44 -15.94 -10.98
C LYS A 34 14.09 -16.13 -10.29
N TYR A 35 13.57 -17.35 -10.25
CA TYR A 35 12.33 -17.67 -9.54
C TYR A 35 12.46 -17.41 -8.04
N GLU A 36 13.53 -17.90 -7.42
CA GLU A 36 13.83 -17.66 -6.00
C GLU A 36 14.03 -16.16 -5.70
N GLU A 37 14.74 -15.44 -6.56
CA GLU A 37 14.92 -13.99 -6.42
C GLU A 37 13.57 -13.25 -6.47
N ASN A 38 12.66 -13.67 -7.36
CA ASN A 38 11.33 -13.08 -7.44
C ASN A 38 10.50 -13.38 -6.18
N ILE A 39 10.55 -14.61 -5.65
CA ILE A 39 9.93 -14.96 -4.36
C ILE A 39 10.47 -14.06 -3.25
N ALA A 40 11.80 -13.95 -3.15
CA ALA A 40 12.45 -13.12 -2.14
C ALA A 40 12.02 -11.65 -2.23
N LYS A 41 11.90 -11.10 -3.46
CA LYS A 41 11.38 -9.73 -3.67
C LYS A 41 9.94 -9.56 -3.18
N ARG A 42 9.07 -10.57 -3.36
CA ARG A 42 7.68 -10.54 -2.86
C ARG A 42 7.62 -10.39 -1.35
N TYR A 43 8.31 -11.27 -0.64
CA TYR A 43 8.31 -11.20 0.82
C TYR A 43 9.06 -9.97 1.32
N ARG A 44 10.16 -9.57 0.68
CA ARG A 44 10.89 -8.35 1.07
C ARG A 44 10.04 -7.09 0.93
N ALA A 45 9.24 -6.98 -0.13
CA ALA A 45 8.33 -5.85 -0.32
C ALA A 45 7.25 -5.82 0.78
N LEU A 46 6.62 -6.96 1.07
CA LEU A 46 5.60 -7.06 2.12
C LEU A 46 6.17 -6.74 3.51
N SER A 47 7.30 -7.36 3.88
CA SER A 47 7.96 -7.10 5.17
C SER A 47 8.39 -5.65 5.32
N PHE A 48 8.82 -5.00 4.22
CA PHE A 48 9.16 -3.58 4.25
C PHE A 48 7.92 -2.70 4.51
N ILE A 49 6.80 -2.98 3.86
CA ILE A 49 5.54 -2.24 4.11
C ILE A 49 5.14 -2.41 5.59
N HIS A 50 5.17 -3.64 6.09
CA HIS A 50 4.84 -3.95 7.49
C HIS A 50 5.75 -3.26 8.50
N SER A 51 7.06 -3.18 8.24
CA SER A 51 8.03 -2.61 9.20
C SER A 51 8.08 -1.08 9.20
N THR A 52 7.53 -0.42 8.18
CA THR A 52 7.63 1.04 8.03
C THR A 52 6.38 1.81 8.43
N VAL A 53 5.28 1.11 8.72
CA VAL A 53 4.05 1.70 9.22
C VAL A 53 4.01 1.70 10.76
N SER A 54 3.15 2.53 11.36
CA SER A 54 2.91 2.49 12.80
C SER A 54 2.19 1.20 13.21
N GLU A 55 2.30 0.80 14.48
CA GLU A 55 1.63 -0.39 15.02
C GLU A 55 0.10 -0.38 14.79
N SER A 56 -0.52 0.79 14.92
CA SER A 56 -1.95 0.99 14.66
C SER A 56 -2.35 0.71 13.21
N VAL A 57 -1.48 1.00 12.25
CA VAL A 57 -1.70 0.74 10.82
C VAL A 57 -1.32 -0.70 10.50
N PHE A 58 -0.23 -1.19 11.08
CA PHE A 58 0.23 -2.57 10.96
C PHE A 58 -0.89 -3.57 11.32
N SER A 59 -1.58 -3.37 12.45
CA SER A 59 -2.69 -4.26 12.85
C SER A 59 -3.84 -4.33 11.83
N ARG A 60 -3.99 -3.32 10.96
CA ARG A 60 -5.00 -3.30 9.88
C ARG A 60 -4.53 -4.05 8.63
N ILE A 61 -3.22 -4.08 8.38
CA ILE A 61 -2.63 -4.66 7.17
C ILE A 61 -1.91 -6.01 7.39
N ILE A 62 -1.76 -6.48 8.64
CA ILE A 62 -1.03 -7.70 8.97
C ILE A 62 -1.61 -8.95 8.32
N GLY A 63 -2.94 -9.01 8.15
CA GLY A 63 -3.61 -10.10 7.44
C GLY A 63 -3.51 -10.02 5.91
N SER A 64 -2.57 -9.24 5.36
CA SER A 64 -2.37 -9.15 3.91
C SER A 64 -1.27 -10.11 3.48
N GLU A 65 -1.58 -10.96 2.52
CA GLU A 65 -0.68 -12.02 2.05
C GLU A 65 0.33 -11.51 1.01
N THR A 66 0.00 -10.40 0.35
CA THR A 66 0.83 -9.81 -0.70
C THR A 66 1.11 -8.33 -0.45
N ALA A 67 2.25 -7.86 -0.95
CA ALA A 67 2.65 -6.47 -0.83
C ALA A 67 1.64 -5.52 -1.50
N LYS A 68 1.01 -5.97 -2.58
CA LYS A 68 -0.07 -5.25 -3.28
C LYS A 68 -1.31 -5.13 -2.41
N GLN A 69 -1.79 -6.23 -1.84
CA GLN A 69 -2.96 -6.19 -0.95
C GLN A 69 -2.73 -5.27 0.26
N ALA A 70 -1.53 -5.31 0.85
CA ALA A 70 -1.16 -4.39 1.93
C ALA A 70 -1.16 -2.92 1.45
N TRP A 71 -0.63 -2.66 0.26
CA TRP A 71 -0.58 -1.33 -0.34
C TRP A 71 -1.96 -0.78 -0.69
N ASP A 72 -2.83 -1.59 -1.30
CA ASP A 72 -4.19 -1.19 -1.68
C ASP A 72 -5.01 -0.80 -0.45
N LYS A 73 -4.92 -1.57 0.65
CA LYS A 73 -5.54 -1.21 1.94
C LYS A 73 -5.03 0.13 2.48
N LEU A 74 -3.72 0.38 2.38
CA LEU A 74 -3.14 1.67 2.78
C LEU A 74 -3.68 2.81 1.90
N GLU A 75 -3.73 2.64 0.58
CA GLU A 75 -4.28 3.66 -0.31
C GLU A 75 -5.75 3.95 0.01
N ASP A 76 -6.59 2.92 0.18
CA ASP A 76 -8.00 3.09 0.50
C ASP A 76 -8.21 3.82 1.83
N GLU A 77 -7.49 3.42 2.87
CA GLU A 77 -7.62 3.99 4.20
C GLU A 77 -7.22 5.48 4.21
N PHE A 78 -6.10 5.83 3.58
CA PHE A 78 -5.58 7.20 3.62
C PHE A 78 -6.21 8.11 2.56
N LEU A 79 -6.61 7.62 1.39
CA LEU A 79 -7.38 8.39 0.40
C LEU A 79 -8.82 8.60 0.85
N GLY A 80 -9.44 7.59 1.47
CA GLY A 80 -10.74 7.71 2.12
C GLY A 80 -10.71 8.71 3.27
N PHE A 81 -9.67 8.64 4.11
CA PHE A 81 -9.45 9.59 5.18
C PHE A 81 -9.28 11.04 4.69
N ALA A 82 -8.48 11.25 3.63
CA ALA A 82 -8.29 12.57 3.05
C ALA A 82 -9.61 13.18 2.53
N ARG A 83 -10.43 12.38 1.83
CA ARG A 83 -11.78 12.80 1.39
C ARG A 83 -12.70 13.15 2.56
N SER A 84 -12.77 12.29 3.58
CA SER A 84 -13.61 12.53 4.76
C SER A 84 -13.21 13.79 5.50
N LYS A 85 -11.90 14.05 5.64
CA LYS A 85 -11.38 15.28 6.25
C LYS A 85 -11.77 16.52 5.45
N GLN A 86 -11.70 16.45 4.12
CA GLN A 86 -12.11 17.56 3.24
C GLN A 86 -13.60 17.86 3.38
N ILE A 87 -14.47 16.85 3.38
CA ILE A 87 -15.91 17.02 3.54
C ILE A 87 -16.24 17.68 4.88
N ARG A 88 -15.62 17.22 5.97
CA ARG A 88 -15.81 17.78 7.30
C ARG A 88 -15.38 19.25 7.39
N LEU A 89 -14.26 19.60 6.75
CA LEU A 89 -13.79 20.98 6.67
C LEU A 89 -14.80 21.88 5.93
N GLN A 90 -15.35 21.40 4.81
CA GLN A 90 -16.35 22.14 4.04
C GLN A 90 -17.65 22.33 4.82
N HIS A 91 -18.10 21.33 5.57
CA HIS A 91 -19.27 21.45 6.45
C HIS A 91 -19.06 22.53 7.51
N LEU A 92 -17.93 22.49 8.21
CA LEU A 92 -17.61 23.46 9.26
C LEU A 92 -17.51 24.88 8.71
N ARG A 93 -16.96 25.06 7.51
CA ARG A 93 -16.95 26.38 6.84
C ARG A 93 -18.36 26.90 6.58
N ARG A 94 -19.28 26.07 6.09
CA ARG A 94 -20.68 26.48 5.86
C ARG A 94 -21.40 26.81 7.17
N GLU A 95 -21.20 26.01 8.22
CA GLU A 95 -21.77 26.33 9.54
C GLU A 95 -21.27 27.67 10.05
N PHE A 96 -19.97 27.94 9.91
CA PHE A 96 -19.39 29.23 10.28
C PHE A 96 -19.98 30.40 9.47
N GLU A 97 -20.10 30.26 8.15
CA GLU A 97 -20.73 31.27 7.28
C GLU A 97 -22.20 31.50 7.66
N PHE A 98 -22.95 30.44 7.95
CA PHE A 98 -24.34 30.52 8.36
C PHE A 98 -24.53 31.22 9.71
N LEU A 99 -23.65 30.96 10.69
CA LEU A 99 -23.67 31.65 11.97
C LEU A 99 -23.42 33.15 11.77
N ARG A 100 -22.42 33.52 10.94
CA ARG A 100 -22.16 34.93 10.60
C ARG A 100 -23.32 35.62 9.89
N MET A 101 -24.09 34.90 9.08
CA MET A 101 -25.29 35.44 8.43
C MET A 101 -26.46 35.68 9.39
N LYS A 102 -26.51 34.95 10.51
CA LYS A 102 -27.57 35.07 11.53
C LYS A 102 -27.27 36.12 12.61
N GLU A 103 -26.02 36.54 12.75
CA GLU A 103 -25.58 37.60 13.68
C GLU A 103 -25.69 39.01 13.08
N ASN A 104 -26.15 39.14 11.83
CA ASN A 104 -26.50 40.39 11.14
C ASN A 104 -28.02 40.49 10.95
#